data_AF-A0A2N1J4L1-F1
#
_entry.id   AF-A0A2N1J4L1-F1
#
_cell.length_a   1.000
_cell.length_b   1.000
_cell.length_c   1.000
_cell.angle_alpha   90.00
_cell.angle_beta   90.00
_cell.angle_gamma   90.00
#
_symmetry.space_group_name_H-M   'P 1'
#
loop_
_entity.id
_entity.type
_entity.pdbx_description
1 polymer ?
#
loop_
_entity_poly.entity_id
_entity_poly.type
_entity_poly.pdbx_seq_one_letter_code
_entity_poly.pdbx_strand_id
1 'polypeptide(L)'
;MIEICKLTKRRVDPTSPDLPEKYKQVKIFSMAVGHGVGTVDFMECIKKMPEDEYLQIVNNCDEYAQFKLGNLTKYFEIEVFPEHAKLLVPQMPDCYLKTLFSSLDEGFIVIRKSI
;
A
#
# COMPACT_ATOMS: atom_id res chain seq x y z
N MET A 1 -15.11 5.07 2.64
CA MET A 1 -14.38 4.85 1.36
C MET A 1 -13.12 4.06 1.67
N ILE A 2 -12.79 3.04 0.87
CA ILE A 2 -11.54 2.29 1.02
C ILE A 2 -10.50 2.83 0.04
N GLU A 3 -9.31 3.13 0.56
CA GLU A 3 -8.15 3.56 -0.21
C GLU A 3 -7.12 2.44 -0.25
N ILE A 4 -6.66 2.12 -1.45
CA ILE A 4 -5.56 1.18 -1.68
C ILE A 4 -4.35 2.01 -2.08
N CYS A 5 -3.36 2.02 -1.20
CA CYS A 5 -2.13 2.74 -1.37
C CYS A 5 -0.99 1.75 -1.60
N LYS A 6 -0.14 1.99 -2.59
CA LYS A 6 1.03 1.17 -2.86
C LYS A 6 2.28 1.93 -2.44
N LEU A 7 3.17 1.25 -1.73
CA LEU A 7 4.54 1.71 -1.63
C LEU A 7 5.24 1.36 -2.94
N THR A 8 5.28 2.33 -3.85
CA THR A 8 6.12 2.21 -5.04
C THR A 8 7.51 2.71 -4.69
N LYS A 9 8.51 1.87 -4.88
CA LYS A 9 9.91 2.25 -4.78
C LYS A 9 10.23 3.33 -5.82
N ARG A 10 10.22 4.59 -5.39
CA ARG A 10 10.95 5.66 -6.08
C ARG A 10 11.99 6.18 -5.13
N ARG A 11 13.21 5.64 -5.30
CA ARG A 11 14.43 6.27 -4.82
C ARG A 11 14.47 7.66 -5.44
N VAL A 12 13.98 8.64 -4.71
CA VAL A 12 14.34 10.02 -5.00
C VAL A 12 15.76 10.13 -4.47
N ASP A 13 16.76 10.02 -5.36
CA ASP A 13 18.11 10.40 -5.00
C ASP A 13 18.06 11.88 -4.58
N PRO A 14 18.20 12.19 -3.29
CA PRO A 14 18.08 13.56 -2.84
C PRO A 14 19.27 14.40 -3.34
N THR A 15 20.33 13.78 -3.88
CA THR A 15 21.43 14.47 -4.55
C THR A 15 21.18 14.71 -6.05
N SER A 16 20.10 14.15 -6.61
CA SER A 16 19.76 14.37 -8.02
C SER A 16 19.45 15.85 -8.29
N PRO A 17 20.03 16.44 -9.36
CA PRO A 17 19.69 17.80 -9.79
C PRO A 17 18.25 17.92 -10.29
N ASP A 18 17.60 16.79 -10.63
CA ASP A 18 16.24 16.73 -11.21
C ASP A 18 15.14 16.54 -10.15
N LEU A 19 15.44 16.78 -8.87
CA LEU A 19 14.46 16.66 -7.78
C LEU A 19 13.28 17.62 -8.00
N PRO A 20 12.02 17.11 -8.16
CA PRO A 20 10.86 17.98 -8.33
C PRO A 20 10.70 18.96 -7.16
N GLU A 21 10.30 20.20 -7.47
CA GLU A 21 10.23 21.30 -6.50
C GLU A 21 9.42 20.95 -5.23
N LYS A 22 8.28 20.26 -5.42
CA LYS A 22 7.41 19.79 -4.32
C LYS A 22 8.11 18.87 -3.31
N TYR A 23 9.25 18.26 -3.66
CA TYR A 23 10.01 17.35 -2.80
C TYR A 23 11.26 17.98 -2.19
N LYS A 24 11.66 19.19 -2.59
CA LYS A 24 12.84 19.88 -2.05
C LYS A 24 12.69 20.22 -0.57
N GLN A 25 11.50 20.63 -0.13
CA GLN A 25 11.23 20.91 1.28
C GLN A 25 11.26 19.63 2.14
N VAL A 26 10.78 18.51 1.60
CA VAL A 26 10.84 17.21 2.26
C VAL A 26 12.29 16.78 2.48
N LYS A 27 13.16 16.95 1.46
CA LYS A 27 14.60 16.73 1.59
C LYS A 27 15.23 17.57 2.71
N ILE A 28 14.94 18.88 2.76
CA ILE A 28 15.48 19.79 3.78
C ILE A 28 15.03 19.34 5.17
N PHE A 29 13.75 19.01 5.33
CA PHE A 29 13.22 18.49 6.58
C PHE A 29 13.96 17.20 7.00
N SER A 30 14.04 16.20 6.12
CA SER A 30 14.72 14.93 6.41
C SER A 30 16.19 15.09 6.80
N MET A 31 16.91 16.03 6.16
CA MET A 31 18.30 16.36 6.54
C MET A 31 18.38 17.06 7.90
N ALA A 32 17.39 17.90 8.25
CA ALA A 32 17.38 18.66 9.50
C ALA A 32 17.02 17.80 10.72
N VAL A 33 16.19 16.77 10.58
CA VAL A 33 15.87 15.81 11.66
C VAL A 33 16.90 14.67 11.83
N GLY A 34 18.09 14.80 11.22
CA GLY A 34 19.25 13.99 11.60
C GLY A 34 19.31 12.57 11.05
N HIS A 35 18.67 12.28 9.92
CA HIS A 35 18.95 11.06 9.15
C HIS A 35 19.78 11.43 7.94
N GLY A 36 21.10 11.19 8.01
CA GLY A 36 21.97 11.26 6.85
C GLY A 36 21.38 10.38 5.74
N VAL A 37 20.89 11.03 4.69
CA VAL A 37 20.39 10.45 3.42
C VAL A 37 19.82 9.02 3.57
N GLY A 38 18.73 8.87 4.31
CA GLY A 38 17.92 7.65 4.29
C GLY A 38 17.03 7.57 3.05
N THR A 39 16.59 6.36 2.70
CA THR A 39 15.54 6.15 1.68
C THR A 39 14.24 6.81 2.16
N VAL A 40 13.67 7.70 1.34
CA VAL A 40 12.33 8.27 1.58
C VAL A 40 11.32 7.49 0.75
N ASP A 41 10.44 6.80 1.45
CA ASP A 41 9.40 5.97 0.87
C ASP A 41 8.12 6.80 0.68
N PHE A 42 7.63 6.85 -0.56
CA PHE A 42 6.39 7.57 -0.90
C PHE A 42 5.26 6.57 -1.11
N MET A 43 4.17 6.78 -0.37
CA MET A 43 2.92 6.06 -0.54
C MET A 43 2.02 6.81 -1.52
N GLU A 44 1.55 6.11 -2.56
CA GLU A 44 0.59 6.65 -3.51
C GLU A 44 -0.74 5.91 -3.40
N CYS A 45 -1.85 6.66 -3.32
CA CYS A 45 -3.19 6.07 -3.43
C CYS A 45 -3.47 5.73 -4.91
N ILE A 46 -3.39 4.44 -5.23
CA ILE A 46 -3.51 3.95 -6.61
C ILE A 46 -4.95 3.60 -6.99
N LYS A 47 -5.82 3.37 -6.00
CA LYS A 47 -7.22 3.04 -6.21
C LYS A 47 -8.04 3.45 -4.99
N LYS A 48 -9.26 3.91 -5.25
CA LYS A 48 -10.31 4.03 -4.24
C LYS A 48 -11.48 3.14 -4.65
N MET A 49 -12.11 2.48 -3.69
CA MET A 49 -13.36 1.74 -3.89
C MET A 49 -14.35 1.97 -2.74
N PRO A 50 -15.66 1.87 -3.02
CA PRO A 50 -16.69 1.81 -1.98
C PRO A 50 -16.45 0.67 -0.98
N GLU A 51 -16.96 0.84 0.23
CA GLU A 51 -16.77 -0.16 1.30
C GLU A 51 -17.56 -1.44 1.03
N ASP A 52 -18.76 -1.32 0.48
CA ASP A 52 -19.59 -2.44 0.04
C ASP A 52 -18.91 -3.28 -1.06
N GLU A 53 -18.26 -2.64 -2.04
CA GLU A 53 -17.45 -3.33 -3.06
C GLU A 53 -16.30 -4.12 -2.40
N TYR A 54 -15.58 -3.50 -1.45
CA TYR A 54 -14.51 -4.17 -0.72
C TYR A 54 -15.02 -5.36 0.09
N LEU A 55 -16.11 -5.20 0.83
CA LEU A 55 -16.71 -6.26 1.64
C LEU A 55 -17.21 -7.42 0.79
N GLN A 56 -17.75 -7.17 -0.40
CA GLN A 56 -18.11 -8.21 -1.35
C GLN A 56 -16.89 -9.03 -1.80
N ILE A 57 -15.74 -8.40 -2.04
CA ILE A 57 -14.50 -9.11 -2.36
C ILE A 57 -14.08 -9.99 -1.17
N VAL A 58 -14.06 -9.42 0.04
CA VAL A 58 -13.66 -10.15 1.25
C VAL A 58 -14.56 -11.37 1.49
N ASN A 59 -15.88 -11.21 1.39
CA ASN A 59 -16.83 -12.31 1.62
C ASN A 59 -16.72 -13.46 0.61
N ASN A 60 -16.14 -13.20 -0.57
CA ASN A 60 -15.89 -14.21 -1.61
C ASN A 60 -14.47 -14.82 -1.53
N CYS A 61 -13.69 -14.48 -0.51
CA CYS A 61 -12.38 -15.08 -0.26
C CYS A 61 -12.48 -16.35 0.61
N ASP A 62 -11.43 -17.16 0.62
CA ASP A 62 -11.30 -18.27 1.59
C ASP A 62 -10.79 -17.78 2.96
N GLU A 63 -10.70 -18.69 3.93
CA GLU A 63 -10.54 -18.43 5.36
C GLU A 63 -9.40 -17.45 5.72
N TYR A 64 -8.18 -17.63 5.20
CA TYR A 64 -7.06 -16.75 5.55
C TYR A 64 -7.21 -15.36 4.91
N ALA A 65 -7.69 -15.30 3.68
CA ALA A 65 -7.91 -14.04 2.99
C ALA A 65 -9.06 -13.24 3.62
N GLN A 66 -10.14 -13.91 4.04
CA GLN A 66 -11.18 -13.30 4.87
C GLN A 66 -10.62 -12.76 6.18
N PHE A 67 -9.83 -13.55 6.90
CA PHE A 67 -9.22 -13.14 8.17
C PHE A 67 -8.35 -11.90 7.99
N LYS A 68 -7.40 -11.92 7.04
CA LYS A 68 -6.43 -10.84 6.88
C LYS A 68 -7.05 -9.57 6.31
N LEU A 69 -7.90 -9.68 5.28
CA LEU A 69 -8.51 -8.52 4.63
C LEU A 69 -9.70 -7.96 5.43
N GLY A 70 -10.43 -8.82 6.14
CA GLY A 70 -11.54 -8.43 7.01
C GLY A 70 -11.09 -7.67 8.27
N ASN A 71 -9.83 -7.83 8.69
CA ASN A 71 -9.22 -7.04 9.75
C ASN A 71 -9.24 -5.53 9.48
N LEU A 72 -9.42 -5.10 8.22
CA LEU A 72 -9.60 -3.69 7.88
C LEU A 72 -10.75 -3.03 8.67
N THR A 73 -11.85 -3.73 8.90
CA THR A 73 -12.99 -3.18 9.66
C THR A 73 -12.65 -2.95 11.13
N LYS A 74 -11.71 -3.73 11.68
CA LYS A 74 -11.27 -3.64 13.07
C LYS A 74 -10.17 -2.61 13.29
N TYR A 75 -9.20 -2.56 12.37
CA TYR A 75 -7.98 -1.74 12.54
C TYR A 75 -7.98 -0.47 11.69
N PHE A 76 -8.96 -0.29 10.81
CA PHE A 76 -9.08 0.82 9.85
C PHE A 76 -7.93 0.91 8.82
N GLU A 77 -6.84 0.18 9.03
CA GLU A 77 -5.70 0.07 8.14
C GLU A 77 -5.08 -1.33 8.26
N ILE A 78 -4.66 -1.90 7.13
CA ILE A 78 -3.93 -3.17 7.05
C ILE A 78 -2.80 -3.09 6.02
N GLU A 79 -1.75 -3.85 6.27
CA GLU A 79 -0.59 -3.97 5.39
C GLU A 79 -0.52 -5.35 4.72
N VAL A 80 -0.25 -5.35 3.42
CA VAL A 80 -0.03 -6.54 2.59
C VAL A 80 1.37 -6.47 2.00
N PHE A 81 2.25 -7.30 2.56
CA PHE A 81 3.63 -7.51 2.10
C PHE A 81 3.66 -8.65 1.05
N PRO A 82 4.75 -8.82 0.28
CA PRO A 82 4.87 -9.88 -0.71
C PRO A 82 4.62 -11.28 -0.16
N GLU A 83 5.06 -11.56 1.08
CA GLU A 83 4.82 -12.87 1.72
C GLU A 83 3.33 -13.10 2.00
N HIS A 84 2.62 -12.05 2.40
CA HIS A 84 1.18 -12.09 2.58
C HIS A 84 0.45 -12.26 1.25
N ALA A 85 0.85 -11.52 0.21
CA ALA A 85 0.26 -11.58 -1.12
C ALA A 85 0.30 -13.00 -1.70
N LYS A 86 1.42 -13.72 -1.54
CA LYS A 86 1.57 -15.12 -1.97
C LYS A 86 0.54 -16.06 -1.33
N LEU A 87 0.17 -15.83 -0.07
CA LEU A 87 -0.85 -16.62 0.64
C LEU A 87 -2.28 -16.19 0.30
N LEU A 88 -2.49 -14.91 -0.02
CA LEU A 88 -3.78 -14.32 -0.36
C LEU A 88 -4.25 -14.70 -1.76
N VAL A 89 -3.40 -14.54 -2.78
CA VAL A 89 -3.75 -14.75 -4.20
C VAL A 89 -4.51 -16.06 -4.48
N PRO A 90 -4.10 -17.25 -3.97
CA PRO A 90 -4.83 -18.49 -4.22
C PRO A 90 -6.22 -18.55 -3.57
N GLN A 91 -6.48 -17.71 -2.56
CA GLN A 91 -7.70 -17.68 -1.73
C GLN A 91 -8.64 -16.54 -2.11
N MET A 92 -8.39 -15.87 -3.25
CA MET A 92 -9.15 -14.69 -3.68
C MET A 92 -9.90 -14.94 -4.99
N PRO A 93 -11.09 -14.32 -5.14
CA PRO A 93 -11.78 -14.29 -6.42
C PRO A 93 -11.01 -13.43 -7.42
N ASP A 94 -11.31 -13.60 -8.70
CA ASP A 94 -10.72 -12.77 -9.76
C ASP A 94 -11.21 -11.32 -9.61
N CYS A 95 -10.34 -10.47 -9.10
CA CYS A 95 -10.62 -9.08 -8.79
C CYS A 95 -9.36 -8.21 -8.93
N TYR A 96 -9.55 -6.88 -8.82
CA TYR A 96 -8.44 -5.93 -8.87
C TYR A 96 -7.37 -6.21 -7.80
N LEU A 97 -7.77 -6.53 -6.57
CA LEU A 97 -6.82 -6.80 -5.48
C LEU A 97 -5.98 -8.05 -5.76
N LYS A 98 -6.57 -9.12 -6.28
CA LYS A 98 -5.83 -10.34 -6.67
C LYS A 98 -4.79 -10.04 -7.75
N THR A 99 -5.16 -9.25 -8.76
CA THR A 99 -4.23 -8.81 -9.82
C THR A 99 -3.09 -7.98 -9.23
N LEU A 100 -3.42 -7.03 -8.35
CA LEU A 100 -2.46 -6.17 -7.68
C LEU A 100 -1.48 -6.98 -6.80
N PHE A 101 -1.98 -7.91 -5.98
CA PHE A 101 -1.18 -8.78 -5.12
C PHE A 101 -0.31 -9.75 -5.91
N SER A 102 -0.79 -10.25 -7.05
CA SER A 102 0.00 -11.13 -7.93
C SER A 102 1.22 -10.41 -8.53
N SER A 103 1.18 -9.08 -8.63
CA SER A 103 2.28 -8.23 -9.12
C SER A 103 3.17 -7.66 -8.01
N LEU A 104 2.96 -8.05 -6.75
CA LEU A 104 3.67 -7.49 -5.61
C LEU A 104 4.96 -8.28 -5.31
N ASP A 105 6.03 -7.94 -6.02
CA ASP A 105 7.37 -8.54 -5.82
C ASP A 105 8.19 -7.84 -4.72
N GLU A 106 7.98 -6.54 -4.51
CA GLU A 106 8.67 -5.72 -3.49
C GLU A 106 7.76 -4.64 -2.89
N GLY A 107 8.16 -4.08 -1.75
CA GLY A 107 7.40 -3.05 -1.03
C GLY A 107 6.22 -3.63 -0.26
N PHE A 108 5.14 -2.87 -0.14
CA PHE A 108 3.88 -3.34 0.45
C PHE A 108 2.70 -2.50 -0.04
N ILE A 109 1.49 -2.98 0.21
CA ILE A 109 0.24 -2.27 -0.04
C ILE A 109 -0.40 -1.97 1.31
N VAL A 110 -0.85 -0.74 1.48
CA VAL A 110 -1.70 -0.33 2.58
C VAL A 110 -3.13 -0.26 2.06
N ILE A 111 -4.04 -0.92 2.76
CA ILE A 111 -5.47 -0.75 2.55
C ILE A 111 -6.00 -0.05 3.78
N ARG A 112 -6.65 1.10 3.59
CA ARG A 112 -7.18 1.90 4.71
C ARG A 112 -8.59 2.37 4.44
N LYS A 113 -9.37 2.49 5.51
CA LYS A 113 -10.71 3.05 5.49
C LYS A 113 -10.60 4.52 5.89
N SER A 114 -10.99 5.42 4.98
CA SER A 114 -11.13 6.84 5.32
C SER A 114 -12.20 6.99 6.40
N ILE A 115 -11.86 7.69 7.48
CA ILE A 115 -12.76 8.05 8.58
C ILE A 115 -13.67 9.19 8.13
#